data_AF-A0A7Z9PQK2-F1
#
_entry.id   AF-A0A7Z9PQK2-F1
#
_cell.length_a   1.000
_cell.length_b   1.000
_cell.length_c   1.000
_cell.angle_alpha   90.00
_cell.angle_beta   90.00
_cell.angle_gamma   90.00
#
_symmetry.space_group_name_H-M   'P 1'
#
loop_
_entity.id
_entity.type
_entity.pdbx_description
1 polymer ?
#
loop_
_entity_poly.entity_id
_entity_poly.type
_entity_poly.pdbx_seq_one_letter_code
_entity_poly.pdbx_strand_id
1 'polypeptide(L)'
;MQDGIVGQIAQWSEGKIEDGRLIEVLEGSRPDLEKHRTGFQSVVDDLNEAQQERCGEIVDDCFQLLSDLEEAVERAIQAVKAKDRNTLFVAGDTIARSSYQLNRAFAEFRNQALYALGPTDIPNLNLLMSKRDELLEDPSENSLLVFQEAIDSERIVVYEGLQDLAKEPDIPEVVGLISVFREHLHALNTLAKIVEEEAEEADFEPCFFELGNTYRALQERVPMVQMKLRTLGETSLPDINYLVGLLEDVAKGEMGDEMLLSALEEIDESFGKSREGLEQATGKMDSALANDELEAVQETFEEFDEAMEAAYKFLDHRETAYLVEAKGCFLEFAKRFSAHQERLKEIEANQGKILCPSCATFNEVGRSRCDKCGGPLPQNVAATASTTFSHREQGAMEKEVDVLITANIAKVYEAVNAVAAGEISTEDFMAEVQRFENLVEANAGSVPPEPDMGDAGKQKMVTKLYDDFEEGVQAFRKAIDTLARYPETGSEETLAEGVRLINEGAQKINKASEAFSGAPS
;
A
#
# COMPACT_ATOMS: atom_id res chain seq x y z
N MET A 1 17.79 23.72 -20.59
CA MET A 1 18.17 23.99 -19.19
C MET A 1 19.68 23.80 -19.10
N GLN A 2 20.41 24.79 -18.60
CA GLN A 2 21.81 24.56 -18.22
C GLN A 2 21.78 23.63 -17.00
N ASP A 3 22.58 22.57 -16.99
CA ASP A 3 22.71 21.72 -15.82
C ASP A 3 23.21 22.56 -14.64
N GLY A 4 22.56 22.45 -13.49
CA GLY A 4 22.97 23.11 -12.25
C GLY A 4 24.37 22.67 -11.81
N ILE A 5 24.93 23.33 -10.79
CA ILE A 5 26.29 23.07 -10.29
C ILE A 5 26.53 21.57 -10.05
N VAL A 6 25.57 20.88 -9.43
CA VAL A 6 25.63 19.43 -9.14
C VAL A 6 25.72 18.59 -10.43
N GLY A 7 24.90 18.91 -11.44
CA GLY A 7 24.93 18.23 -12.73
C GLY A 7 26.27 18.44 -13.47
N GLN A 8 26.86 19.62 -13.33
CA GLN A 8 28.19 19.90 -13.88
C GLN A 8 29.30 19.18 -13.13
N ILE A 9 29.21 19.05 -11.80
CA ILE A 9 30.14 18.21 -11.02
C ILE A 9 30.11 16.75 -11.50
N ALA A 10 28.91 16.20 -11.74
CA ALA A 10 28.76 14.84 -12.27
C ALA A 10 29.43 14.69 -13.65
N GLN A 11 29.17 15.63 -14.57
CA GLN A 11 29.79 15.65 -15.90
C GLN A 11 31.32 15.79 -15.85
N TRP A 12 31.85 16.57 -14.90
CA TRP A 12 33.29 16.70 -14.71
C TRP A 12 33.90 15.37 -14.30
N SER A 13 33.22 14.65 -13.40
CA SER A 13 33.64 13.34 -12.92
C SER A 13 33.69 12.27 -14.02
N GLU A 14 32.88 12.45 -15.07
CA GLU A 14 32.84 11.61 -16.27
C GLU A 14 33.82 12.08 -17.36
N GLY A 15 34.58 13.15 -17.11
CA GLY A 15 35.50 13.74 -18.08
C GLY A 15 34.82 14.48 -19.23
N LYS A 16 33.53 14.81 -19.10
CA LYS A 16 32.74 15.53 -20.12
C LYS A 16 32.95 17.04 -20.09
N ILE A 17 33.38 17.59 -18.95
CA ILE A 17 33.75 19.01 -18.82
C ILE A 17 35.15 19.15 -18.23
N GLU A 18 35.85 20.21 -18.65
CA GLU A 18 37.21 20.51 -18.20
C GLU A 18 37.23 21.26 -16.86
N ASP A 19 38.32 21.11 -16.10
CA ASP A 19 38.54 21.75 -14.79
C ASP A 19 38.22 23.26 -14.84
N GLY A 20 38.71 23.97 -15.87
CA GLY A 20 38.53 25.41 -16.01
C GLY A 20 37.05 25.82 -16.18
N ARG A 21 36.25 24.97 -16.85
CA ARG A 21 34.82 25.24 -17.04
C ARG A 21 34.04 25.06 -15.74
N LEU A 22 34.35 24.02 -14.97
CA LEU A 22 33.69 23.80 -13.67
C LEU A 22 34.08 24.88 -12.66
N ILE A 23 35.35 25.31 -12.64
CA ILE A 23 35.80 26.42 -11.80
C ILE A 23 35.08 27.71 -12.17
N GLU A 24 34.93 28.03 -13.46
CA GLU A 24 34.22 29.23 -13.91
C GLU A 24 32.77 29.26 -13.40
N VAL A 25 32.08 28.11 -13.42
CA VAL A 25 30.71 28.00 -12.91
C VAL A 25 30.64 28.19 -11.40
N LEU A 26 31.54 27.56 -10.64
CA LEU A 26 31.60 27.69 -9.18
C LEU A 26 32.04 29.09 -8.72
N GLU A 27 32.99 29.71 -9.42
CA GLU A 27 33.40 31.10 -9.14
C GLU A 27 32.28 32.08 -9.52
N GLY A 28 31.56 31.79 -10.60
CA GLY A 28 30.41 32.56 -11.08
C GLY A 28 29.22 32.57 -10.12
N SER A 29 29.08 31.58 -9.22
CA SER A 29 27.98 31.54 -8.25
C SER A 29 28.23 32.36 -6.98
N ARG A 30 29.48 32.76 -6.70
CA ARG A 30 29.82 33.54 -5.48
C ARG A 30 29.11 34.90 -5.43
N PRO A 31 29.08 35.71 -6.51
CA PRO A 31 28.40 37.00 -6.47
C PRO A 31 26.89 36.85 -6.25
N ASP A 32 26.28 35.77 -6.75
CA ASP A 32 24.86 35.50 -6.54
C ASP A 32 24.56 35.15 -5.09
N LEU A 33 25.39 34.31 -4.45
CA LEU A 33 25.27 34.00 -3.02
C LEU A 33 25.42 35.26 -2.14
N GLU A 34 26.41 36.11 -2.44
CA GLU A 34 26.60 37.38 -1.72
C GLU A 34 25.41 38.32 -1.89
N LYS A 35 24.81 38.36 -3.10
CA LYS A 35 23.59 39.12 -3.37
C LYS A 35 22.42 38.58 -2.56
N HIS A 36 22.25 37.27 -2.46
CA HIS A 36 21.22 36.66 -1.63
C HIS A 36 21.41 36.97 -0.14
N ARG A 37 22.65 36.87 0.37
CA ARG A 37 23.00 37.23 1.75
C ARG A 37 22.69 38.68 2.06
N THR A 38 23.13 39.60 1.20
CA THR A 38 22.91 41.05 1.38
C THR A 38 21.42 41.40 1.27
N GLY A 39 20.72 40.80 0.30
CA GLY A 39 19.28 41.00 0.13
C GLY A 39 18.49 40.50 1.34
N PHE A 40 18.84 39.32 1.86
CA PHE A 40 18.20 38.77 3.05
C PHE A 40 18.47 39.63 4.30
N GLN A 41 19.71 40.10 4.51
CA GLN A 41 20.04 41.02 5.60
C GLN A 41 19.19 42.29 5.55
N SER A 42 19.01 42.89 4.37
CA SER A 42 18.16 44.08 4.23
C SER A 42 16.72 43.81 4.66
N VAL A 43 16.17 42.64 4.35
CA VAL A 43 14.81 42.27 4.77
C VAL A 43 14.74 42.05 6.28
N VAL A 44 15.78 41.44 6.88
CA VAL A 44 15.88 41.24 8.32
C VAL A 44 15.95 42.58 9.07
N ASP A 45 16.72 43.53 8.54
CA ASP A 45 16.88 44.87 9.13
C ASP A 45 15.57 45.67 9.15
N ASP A 46 14.66 45.38 8.21
CA ASP A 46 13.35 46.05 8.07
C ASP A 46 12.22 45.40 8.89
N LEU A 47 12.49 44.29 9.62
CA LEU A 47 11.48 43.61 10.43
C LEU A 47 11.04 44.46 11.63
N ASN A 48 9.74 44.45 11.93
CA ASN A 48 9.20 45.04 13.16
C ASN A 48 9.44 44.13 14.39
N GLU A 49 9.18 44.65 15.60
CA GLU A 49 9.43 43.94 16.86
C GLU A 49 8.73 42.57 16.95
N ALA A 50 7.47 42.48 16.51
CA ALA A 50 6.70 41.24 16.53
C ALA A 50 7.23 40.20 15.53
N GLN A 51 7.73 40.65 14.38
CA GLN A 51 8.37 39.79 13.39
C GLN A 51 9.74 39.30 13.87
N GLN A 52 10.54 40.18 14.48
CA GLN A 52 11.84 39.83 15.05
C GLN A 52 11.71 38.74 16.13
N GLU A 53 10.73 38.88 17.03
CA GLU A 53 10.45 37.88 18.07
C GLU A 53 10.09 36.51 17.47
N ARG A 54 9.29 36.48 16.40
CA ARG A 54 8.86 35.23 15.76
C ARG A 54 9.91 34.58 14.87
N CYS A 55 10.76 35.37 14.21
CA CYS A 55 11.64 34.87 13.16
C CYS A 55 13.09 34.68 13.60
N GLY A 56 13.48 35.09 14.80
CA GLY A 56 14.88 35.13 15.24
C GLY A 56 15.67 33.85 14.99
N GLU A 57 15.16 32.70 15.43
CA GLU A 57 15.82 31.39 15.22
C GLU A 57 15.93 31.03 13.72
N ILE A 58 14.88 31.29 12.93
CA ILE A 58 14.87 30.99 11.49
C ILE A 58 15.86 31.89 10.73
N VAL A 59 16.02 33.14 11.16
CA VAL A 59 17.00 34.07 10.59
C VAL A 59 18.42 33.57 10.81
N ASP A 60 18.72 33.12 12.03
CA ASP A 60 20.03 32.53 12.35
C ASP A 60 20.30 31.28 11.51
N ASP A 61 19.30 30.39 11.36
CA ASP A 61 19.40 29.21 10.51
C ASP A 61 19.65 29.55 9.03
N CYS A 62 18.95 30.57 8.49
CA CYS A 62 19.16 31.03 7.12
C CYS A 62 20.60 31.54 6.90
N PHE A 63 21.14 32.31 7.85
CA PHE A 63 22.53 32.80 7.75
C PHE A 63 23.55 31.68 7.89
N GLN A 64 23.27 30.66 8.71
CA GLN A 64 24.12 29.49 8.81
C GLN A 64 24.13 28.71 7.48
N LEU A 65 22.96 28.45 6.89
CA LEU A 65 22.84 27.75 5.61
C LEU A 65 23.51 28.50 4.44
N LEU A 66 23.40 29.83 4.39
CA LEU A 66 24.13 30.67 3.44
C LEU A 66 25.65 30.53 3.61
N SER A 67 26.13 30.49 4.86
CA SER A 67 27.55 30.33 5.17
C SER A 67 28.05 28.93 4.78
N ASP A 68 27.26 27.88 5.05
CA ASP A 68 27.59 26.51 4.67
C ASP A 68 27.67 26.36 3.14
N LEU A 69 26.78 27.03 2.40
CA LEU A 69 26.82 27.07 0.93
C LEU A 69 28.09 27.73 0.39
N GLU A 70 28.47 28.88 0.94
CA GLU A 70 29.69 29.59 0.55
C GLU A 70 30.93 28.73 0.81
N GLU A 71 31.00 28.09 1.98
CA GLU A 71 32.09 27.17 2.31
C GLU A 71 32.12 25.95 1.38
N ALA A 72 30.97 25.39 1.04
CA ALA A 72 30.88 24.23 0.15
C ALA A 72 31.32 24.58 -1.27
N VAL A 73 30.95 25.76 -1.78
CA VAL A 73 31.43 26.27 -3.08
C VAL A 73 32.95 26.47 -3.07
N GLU A 74 33.52 27.04 -1.99
CA GLU A 74 34.97 27.17 -1.86
C GLU A 74 35.66 25.80 -1.82
N ARG A 75 35.14 24.86 -1.02
CA ARG A 75 35.66 23.47 -0.97
C ARG A 75 35.61 22.80 -2.34
N ALA A 76 34.52 22.97 -3.10
CA ALA A 76 34.41 22.44 -4.46
C ALA A 76 35.49 23.01 -5.38
N ILE A 77 35.72 24.34 -5.35
CA ILE A 77 36.75 24.99 -6.17
C ILE A 77 38.15 24.47 -5.84
N GLN A 78 38.47 24.32 -4.55
CA GLN A 78 39.76 23.76 -4.13
C GLN A 78 39.90 22.28 -4.54
N ALA A 79 38.82 21.50 -4.46
CA ALA A 79 38.82 20.10 -4.86
C ALA A 79 39.06 19.91 -6.36
N VAL A 80 38.46 20.75 -7.23
CA VAL A 80 38.76 20.74 -8.67
C VAL A 80 40.23 21.06 -8.92
N LYS A 81 40.78 22.10 -8.27
CA LYS A 81 42.18 22.50 -8.39
C LYS A 81 43.15 21.39 -7.94
N ALA A 82 42.79 20.66 -6.88
CA ALA A 82 43.55 19.54 -6.34
C ALA A 82 43.31 18.21 -7.09
N LYS A 83 42.32 18.14 -7.99
CA LYS A 83 41.83 16.92 -8.62
C LYS A 83 41.36 15.86 -7.61
N ASP A 84 40.84 16.31 -6.48
CA ASP A 84 40.25 15.47 -5.45
C ASP A 84 38.77 15.23 -5.75
N ARG A 85 38.49 14.12 -6.43
CA ARG A 85 37.14 13.73 -6.84
C ARG A 85 36.22 13.49 -5.64
N ASN A 86 36.73 12.91 -4.55
CA ASN A 86 35.90 12.58 -3.39
C ASN A 86 35.45 13.85 -2.68
N THR A 87 36.38 14.78 -2.45
CA THR A 87 36.06 16.05 -1.81
C THR A 87 35.11 16.89 -2.67
N LEU A 88 35.26 16.84 -4.00
CA LEU A 88 34.35 17.53 -4.92
C LEU A 88 32.92 16.98 -4.83
N PHE A 89 32.74 15.66 -4.75
CA PHE A 89 31.41 15.07 -4.59
C PHE A 89 30.77 15.43 -3.26
N VAL A 90 31.52 15.36 -2.15
CA VAL A 90 31.02 15.76 -0.83
C VAL A 90 30.61 17.23 -0.83
N ALA A 91 31.39 18.10 -1.46
CA ALA A 91 31.04 19.51 -1.61
C ALA A 91 29.79 19.71 -2.48
N GLY A 92 29.65 18.96 -3.57
CA GLY A 92 28.46 18.99 -4.42
C GLY A 92 27.18 18.56 -3.70
N ASP A 93 27.25 17.50 -2.89
CA ASP A 93 26.14 17.05 -2.03
C ASP A 93 25.76 18.13 -1.00
N THR A 94 26.75 18.72 -0.35
CA THR A 94 26.53 19.83 0.60
C THR A 94 25.85 21.01 -0.10
N ILE A 95 26.29 21.39 -1.31
CA ILE A 95 25.66 22.47 -2.09
C ILE A 95 24.20 22.14 -2.39
N ALA A 96 23.89 20.93 -2.83
CA ALA A 96 22.52 20.52 -3.15
C ALA A 96 21.60 20.64 -1.91
N ARG A 97 22.04 20.02 -0.80
CA ARG A 97 21.28 19.97 0.44
C ARG A 97 21.08 21.33 1.08
N SER A 98 22.16 22.11 1.25
CA SER A 98 22.07 23.43 1.87
C SER A 98 21.24 24.39 1.00
N SER A 99 21.27 24.26 -0.34
CA SER A 99 20.41 25.08 -1.22
C SER A 99 18.93 24.75 -1.04
N TYR A 100 18.61 23.46 -0.96
CA TYR A 100 17.24 23.00 -0.70
C TYR A 100 16.74 23.46 0.68
N GLN A 101 17.54 23.23 1.72
CA GLN A 101 17.22 23.64 3.09
C GLN A 101 17.07 25.16 3.20
N LEU A 102 17.92 25.94 2.51
CA LEU A 102 17.82 27.39 2.49
C LEU A 102 16.51 27.87 1.85
N ASN A 103 16.09 27.26 0.73
CA ASN A 103 14.81 27.60 0.12
C ASN A 103 13.63 27.33 1.05
N ARG A 104 13.67 26.20 1.78
CA ARG A 104 12.64 25.86 2.79
C ARG A 104 12.67 26.86 3.95
N ALA A 105 13.85 27.21 4.44
CA ALA A 105 14.03 28.19 5.52
C ALA A 105 13.54 29.59 5.10
N PHE A 106 13.80 30.03 3.87
CA PHE A 106 13.26 31.28 3.34
C PHE A 106 11.74 31.29 3.21
N ALA A 107 11.15 30.17 2.77
CA ALA A 107 9.70 30.04 2.70
C ALA A 107 9.08 30.11 4.11
N GLU A 108 9.67 29.42 5.08
CA GLU A 108 9.22 29.44 6.47
C GLU A 108 9.39 30.82 7.10
N PHE A 109 10.55 31.46 6.91
CA PHE A 109 10.81 32.83 7.33
C PHE A 109 9.74 33.79 6.82
N ARG A 110 9.44 33.74 5.51
CA ARG A 110 8.40 34.57 4.89
C ARG A 110 7.05 34.32 5.56
N ASN A 111 6.66 33.06 5.76
CA ASN A 111 5.37 32.74 6.36
C ASN A 111 5.27 33.23 7.81
N GLN A 112 6.31 33.02 8.63
CA GLN A 112 6.35 33.49 10.02
C GLN A 112 6.32 35.02 10.12
N ALA A 113 7.06 35.71 9.24
CA ALA A 113 7.06 37.16 9.17
C ALA A 113 5.67 37.70 8.80
N LEU A 114 4.94 37.04 7.89
CA LEU A 114 3.59 37.43 7.49
C LEU A 114 2.52 37.04 8.52
N TYR A 115 2.71 35.96 9.28
CA TYR A 115 1.84 35.64 10.41
C TYR A 115 1.88 36.71 11.51
N ALA A 116 3.03 37.36 11.69
CA ALA A 116 3.17 38.45 12.64
C ALA A 116 2.40 39.71 12.23
N LEU A 117 2.12 39.89 10.92
CA LEU A 117 1.54 41.12 10.37
C LEU A 117 0.01 41.18 10.42
N GLY A 118 -0.69 40.05 10.51
CA GLY A 118 -2.13 40.05 10.33
C GLY A 118 -2.90 39.11 11.24
N PRO A 119 -4.22 39.26 11.29
CA PRO A 119 -5.07 38.57 12.26
C PRO A 119 -5.36 37.11 11.86
N THR A 120 -4.93 36.68 10.67
CA THR A 120 -5.26 35.36 10.13
C THR A 120 -4.08 34.39 10.22
N ASP A 121 -4.40 33.11 10.14
CA ASP A 121 -3.47 31.99 9.96
C ASP A 121 -3.14 31.74 8.47
N ILE A 122 -3.28 32.76 7.61
CA ILE A 122 -3.01 32.69 6.18
C ILE A 122 -1.99 33.79 5.81
N PRO A 123 -0.70 33.45 5.59
CA PRO A 123 0.37 34.43 5.36
C PRO A 123 0.07 35.41 4.23
N ASN A 124 -0.30 34.89 3.06
CA ASN A 124 -0.54 35.73 1.87
C ASN A 124 -1.77 36.61 2.03
N LEU A 125 -2.78 36.17 2.80
CA LEU A 125 -3.93 37.00 3.12
C LEU A 125 -3.53 38.16 4.05
N ASN A 126 -2.70 37.89 5.06
CA ASN A 126 -2.16 38.93 5.93
C ASN A 126 -1.32 39.96 5.15
N LEU A 127 -0.53 39.51 4.15
CA LEU A 127 0.19 40.43 3.26
C LEU A 127 -0.78 41.36 2.52
N LEU A 128 -1.81 40.79 1.87
CA LEU A 128 -2.80 41.59 1.14
C LEU A 128 -3.57 42.54 2.06
N MET A 129 -3.91 42.11 3.28
CA MET A 129 -4.57 42.97 4.28
C MET A 129 -3.66 44.11 4.72
N SER A 130 -2.38 43.83 4.99
CA SER A 130 -1.39 44.86 5.31
C SER A 130 -1.26 45.89 4.18
N LYS A 131 -1.22 45.45 2.92
CA LYS A 131 -1.11 46.36 1.77
C LYS A 131 -2.38 47.17 1.52
N ARG A 132 -3.55 46.59 1.78
CA ARG A 132 -4.82 47.33 1.84
C ARG A 132 -4.77 48.43 2.91
N ASP A 133 -4.32 48.09 4.13
CA ASP A 133 -4.29 49.04 5.24
C ASP A 133 -3.30 50.19 4.97
N GLU A 134 -2.12 49.88 4.41
CA GLU A 134 -1.15 50.89 3.94
C GLU A 134 -1.76 51.84 2.90
N LEU A 135 -2.55 51.32 1.94
CA LEU A 135 -3.25 52.12 0.94
C LEU A 135 -4.34 53.01 1.54
N LEU A 136 -5.10 52.50 2.51
CA LEU A 136 -6.16 53.26 3.20
C LEU A 136 -5.59 54.35 4.11
N GLU A 137 -4.41 54.13 4.70
CA GLU A 137 -3.70 55.12 5.50
C GLU A 137 -3.02 56.20 4.64
N ASP A 138 -2.41 55.81 3.52
CA ASP A 138 -1.76 56.71 2.56
C ASP A 138 -2.14 56.33 1.11
N PRO A 139 -3.19 56.95 0.53
CA PRO A 139 -3.68 56.68 -0.82
C PRO A 139 -2.81 57.33 -1.89
N SER A 140 -1.52 56.99 -1.88
CA SER A 140 -0.53 57.46 -2.86
C SER A 140 -0.46 56.52 -4.07
N GLU A 141 -0.01 57.03 -5.21
CA GLU A 141 0.28 56.19 -6.40
C GLU A 141 1.26 55.05 -6.06
N ASN A 142 2.17 55.27 -5.11
CA ASN A 142 3.13 54.26 -4.69
C ASN A 142 2.47 53.14 -3.86
N SER A 143 1.62 53.49 -2.90
CA SER A 143 0.87 52.51 -2.11
C SER A 143 -0.07 51.68 -2.99
N LEU A 144 -0.69 52.33 -3.99
CA LEU A 144 -1.52 51.66 -4.99
C LEU A 144 -0.72 50.65 -5.81
N LEU A 145 0.44 51.08 -6.33
CA LEU A 145 1.33 50.22 -7.11
C LEU A 145 1.80 49.00 -6.31
N VAL A 146 2.25 49.21 -5.06
CA VAL A 146 2.71 48.12 -4.19
C VAL A 146 1.58 47.13 -3.88
N PHE A 147 0.35 47.60 -3.70
CA PHE A 147 -0.78 46.70 -3.48
C PHE A 147 -1.13 45.90 -4.74
N GLN A 148 -1.12 46.53 -5.92
CA GLN A 148 -1.31 45.86 -7.21
C GLN A 148 -0.22 44.80 -7.44
N GLU A 149 1.04 45.13 -7.19
CA GLU A 149 2.17 44.18 -7.31
C GLU A 149 2.01 42.97 -6.39
N ALA A 150 1.50 43.15 -5.17
CA ALA A 150 1.21 42.05 -4.26
C ALA A 150 0.09 41.14 -4.80
N ILE A 151 -0.99 41.72 -5.33
CA ILE A 151 -2.09 40.96 -5.94
C ILE A 151 -1.60 40.20 -7.18
N ASP A 152 -0.83 40.86 -8.05
CA ASP A 152 -0.30 40.25 -9.27
C ASP A 152 0.68 39.12 -8.98
N SER A 153 1.51 39.26 -7.95
CA SER A 153 2.39 38.20 -7.49
C SER A 153 1.60 36.94 -7.10
N GLU A 154 0.51 37.09 -6.33
CA GLU A 154 -0.36 35.95 -5.98
C GLU A 154 -1.07 35.38 -7.21
N ARG A 155 -1.53 36.22 -8.14
CA ARG A 155 -2.14 35.75 -9.40
C ARG A 155 -1.17 34.92 -10.21
N ILE A 156 0.10 35.33 -10.31
CA ILE A 156 1.16 34.59 -11.02
C ILE A 156 1.35 33.21 -10.40
N VAL A 157 1.50 33.11 -9.08
CA VAL A 157 1.64 31.83 -8.37
C VAL A 157 0.45 30.90 -8.64
N VAL A 158 -0.77 31.46 -8.64
CA VAL A 158 -2.01 30.71 -8.93
C VAL A 158 -2.05 30.24 -10.39
N TYR A 159 -1.60 31.06 -11.35
CA TYR A 159 -1.49 30.66 -12.75
C TYR A 159 -0.46 29.56 -12.96
N GLU A 160 0.71 29.65 -12.31
CA GLU A 160 1.74 28.62 -12.37
C GLU A 160 1.23 27.31 -11.77
N GLY A 161 0.58 27.36 -10.60
CA GLY A 161 -0.07 26.19 -9.99
C GLY A 161 -1.12 25.55 -10.91
N LEU A 162 -1.91 26.33 -11.63
CA LEU A 162 -2.86 25.81 -12.64
C LEU A 162 -2.14 25.17 -13.84
N GLN A 163 -1.01 25.71 -14.28
CA GLN A 163 -0.21 25.13 -15.36
C GLN A 163 0.44 23.82 -14.94
N ASP A 164 0.90 23.72 -13.70
CA ASP A 164 1.48 22.49 -13.15
C ASP A 164 0.42 21.41 -12.97
N LEU A 165 -0.72 21.75 -12.38
CA LEU A 165 -1.86 20.81 -12.26
C LEU A 165 -2.40 20.34 -13.61
N ALA A 166 -2.25 21.14 -14.68
CA ALA A 166 -2.65 20.72 -16.02
C ALA A 166 -1.72 19.65 -16.64
N LYS A 167 -0.52 19.46 -16.08
CA LYS A 167 0.42 18.38 -16.46
C LYS A 167 0.15 17.09 -15.69
N GLU A 168 -0.59 17.17 -14.59
CA GLU A 168 -0.89 16.03 -13.72
C GLU A 168 -1.98 15.11 -14.30
N PRO A 169 -2.08 13.86 -13.82
CA PRO A 169 -3.13 12.94 -14.22
C PRO A 169 -4.55 13.47 -14.01
N ASP A 170 -5.45 13.15 -14.94
CA ASP A 170 -6.87 13.52 -14.87
C ASP A 170 -7.63 12.63 -13.87
N ILE A 171 -7.43 12.89 -12.58
CA ILE A 171 -8.09 12.23 -11.46
C ILE A 171 -9.05 13.19 -10.74
N PRO A 172 -10.13 12.70 -10.10
CA PRO A 172 -11.14 13.55 -9.46
C PRO A 172 -10.57 14.57 -8.46
N GLU A 173 -9.53 14.19 -7.72
CA GLU A 173 -8.85 15.04 -6.75
C GLU A 173 -8.14 16.23 -7.42
N VAL A 174 -7.43 16.00 -8.53
CA VAL A 174 -6.76 17.04 -9.32
C VAL A 174 -7.79 17.98 -9.96
N VAL A 175 -8.84 17.42 -10.57
CA VAL A 175 -9.93 18.21 -11.15
C VAL A 175 -10.60 19.10 -10.11
N GLY A 176 -10.83 18.56 -8.91
CA GLY A 176 -11.36 19.32 -7.77
C GLY A 176 -10.44 20.48 -7.38
N LEU A 177 -9.13 20.23 -7.27
CA LEU A 177 -8.16 21.28 -6.92
C LEU A 177 -8.06 22.37 -8.00
N ILE A 178 -8.10 21.99 -9.29
CA ILE A 178 -8.15 22.96 -10.40
C ILE A 178 -9.36 23.89 -10.27
N SER A 179 -10.53 23.39 -9.84
CA SER A 179 -11.71 24.24 -9.58
C SER A 179 -11.43 25.26 -8.49
N VAL A 180 -10.83 24.84 -7.37
CA VAL A 180 -10.50 25.71 -6.24
C VAL A 180 -9.47 26.77 -6.64
N PHE A 181 -8.44 26.42 -7.41
CA PHE A 181 -7.48 27.41 -7.94
C PHE A 181 -8.17 28.42 -8.87
N ARG A 182 -9.14 28.01 -9.70
CA ARG A 182 -9.89 28.92 -10.57
C ARG A 182 -10.80 29.86 -9.77
N GLU A 183 -11.45 29.37 -8.73
CA GLU A 183 -12.25 30.18 -7.80
C GLU A 183 -11.36 31.20 -7.07
N HIS A 184 -10.20 30.78 -6.59
CA HIS A 184 -9.24 31.67 -5.95
C HIS A 184 -8.70 32.74 -6.91
N LEU A 185 -8.35 32.35 -8.14
CA LEU A 185 -7.95 33.29 -9.19
C LEU A 185 -9.06 34.29 -9.52
N HIS A 186 -10.32 33.85 -9.52
CA HIS A 186 -11.45 34.74 -9.73
C HIS A 186 -11.55 35.79 -8.61
N ALA A 187 -11.44 35.38 -7.34
CA ALA A 187 -11.43 36.29 -6.20
C ALA A 187 -10.29 37.31 -6.28
N LEU A 188 -9.07 36.88 -6.66
CA LEU A 188 -7.93 37.78 -6.86
C LEU A 188 -8.15 38.77 -8.01
N ASN A 189 -8.73 38.32 -9.13
CA ASN A 189 -9.06 39.21 -10.26
C ASN A 189 -10.13 40.24 -9.87
N THR A 190 -11.10 39.87 -9.04
CA THR A 190 -12.11 40.79 -8.51
C THR A 190 -11.46 41.84 -7.62
N LEU A 191 -10.55 41.45 -6.73
CA LEU A 191 -9.79 42.39 -5.91
C LEU A 191 -8.94 43.34 -6.78
N ALA A 192 -8.19 42.80 -7.75
CA ALA A 192 -7.38 43.60 -8.67
C ALA A 192 -8.21 44.67 -9.38
N LYS A 193 -9.38 44.29 -9.89
CA LYS A 193 -10.31 45.21 -10.57
C LYS A 193 -10.79 46.34 -9.65
N ILE A 194 -11.12 46.03 -8.40
CA ILE A 194 -11.55 47.04 -7.42
C ILE A 194 -10.41 48.02 -7.13
N VAL A 195 -9.18 47.52 -6.98
CA VAL A 195 -7.99 48.35 -6.76
C VAL A 195 -7.70 49.24 -7.99
N GLU A 196 -7.92 48.74 -9.21
CA GLU A 196 -7.73 49.53 -10.43
C GLU A 196 -8.82 50.61 -10.64
N GLU A 197 -10.09 50.30 -10.34
CA GLU A 197 -11.23 51.13 -10.74
C GLU A 197 -11.80 52.01 -9.60
N GLU A 198 -11.75 51.55 -8.34
CA GLU A 198 -12.55 52.11 -7.24
C GLU A 198 -11.80 52.20 -5.88
N ALA A 199 -10.45 52.13 -5.88
CA ALA A 199 -9.63 51.97 -4.66
C ALA A 199 -9.93 52.93 -3.50
N GLU A 200 -10.22 54.21 -3.77
CA GLU A 200 -10.42 55.24 -2.73
C GLU A 200 -11.76 55.10 -1.97
N GLU A 201 -12.79 54.51 -2.61
CA GLU A 201 -14.15 54.41 -2.06
C GLU A 201 -14.59 52.94 -1.84
N ALA A 202 -13.73 51.97 -2.18
CA ALA A 202 -14.05 50.56 -2.15
C ALA A 202 -14.23 50.00 -0.73
N ASP A 203 -15.31 49.23 -0.55
CA ASP A 203 -15.43 48.32 0.58
C ASP A 203 -14.73 46.99 0.23
N PHE A 204 -13.53 46.81 0.77
CA PHE A 204 -12.72 45.62 0.54
C PHE A 204 -13.19 44.39 1.35
N GLU A 205 -14.02 44.56 2.38
CA GLU A 205 -14.35 43.50 3.34
C GLU A 205 -14.99 42.26 2.68
N PRO A 206 -15.94 42.39 1.72
CA PRO A 206 -16.49 41.24 1.02
C PRO A 206 -15.45 40.44 0.24
N CYS A 207 -14.49 41.12 -0.39
CA CYS A 207 -13.42 40.49 -1.17
C CYS A 207 -12.43 39.74 -0.28
N PHE A 208 -12.06 40.32 0.87
CA PHE A 208 -11.18 39.65 1.82
C PHE A 208 -11.86 38.46 2.51
N PHE A 209 -13.17 38.53 2.74
CA PHE A 209 -13.95 37.38 3.20
C PHE A 209 -13.94 36.23 2.18
N GLU A 210 -14.17 36.54 0.89
CA GLU A 210 -14.11 35.54 -0.20
C GLU A 210 -12.70 34.96 -0.38
N LEU A 211 -11.67 35.81 -0.37
CA LEU A 211 -10.27 35.37 -0.41
C LEU A 211 -9.93 34.46 0.76
N GLY A 212 -10.38 34.78 1.98
CA GLY A 212 -10.19 33.91 3.14
C GLY A 212 -10.80 32.53 2.95
N ASN A 213 -11.99 32.43 2.35
CA ASN A 213 -12.62 31.13 2.08
C ASN A 213 -11.85 30.33 1.01
N THR A 214 -11.43 31.00 -0.07
CA THR A 214 -10.70 30.32 -1.16
C THR A 214 -9.29 29.89 -0.74
N TYR A 215 -8.57 30.70 0.06
CA TYR A 215 -7.30 30.29 0.65
C TYR A 215 -7.43 29.07 1.57
N ARG A 216 -8.45 29.02 2.44
CA ARG A 216 -8.68 27.83 3.29
C ARG A 216 -8.98 26.59 2.46
N ALA A 217 -9.79 26.74 1.41
CA ALA A 217 -10.06 25.65 0.48
C ALA A 217 -8.77 25.13 -0.20
N LEU A 218 -7.84 26.03 -0.55
CA LEU A 218 -6.53 25.65 -1.06
C LEU A 218 -5.67 24.95 0.01
N GLN A 219 -5.57 25.50 1.22
CA GLN A 219 -4.80 24.91 2.33
C GLN A 219 -5.28 23.50 2.69
N GLU A 220 -6.58 23.23 2.58
CA GLU A 220 -7.14 21.89 2.79
C GLU A 220 -6.86 20.95 1.61
N ARG A 221 -7.06 21.41 0.38
CA ARG A 221 -7.03 20.54 -0.81
C ARG A 221 -5.63 20.26 -1.33
N VAL A 222 -4.71 21.22 -1.27
CA VAL A 222 -3.35 21.06 -1.81
C VAL A 222 -2.62 19.87 -1.18
N PRO A 223 -2.54 19.73 0.16
CA PRO A 223 -1.86 18.58 0.77
C PRO A 223 -2.50 17.24 0.41
N MET A 224 -3.83 17.20 0.33
CA MET A 224 -4.56 15.99 -0.04
C MET A 224 -4.23 15.53 -1.47
N VAL A 225 -4.21 16.45 -2.44
CA VAL A 225 -3.86 16.13 -3.83
C VAL A 225 -2.39 15.77 -3.94
N GLN A 226 -1.50 16.51 -3.27
CA GLN A 226 -0.06 16.19 -3.24
C GLN A 226 0.19 14.78 -2.72
N MET A 227 -0.42 14.39 -1.60
CA MET A 227 -0.32 13.03 -1.08
C MET A 227 -0.90 12.01 -2.06
N LYS A 228 -2.03 12.32 -2.69
CA LYS A 228 -2.64 11.43 -3.68
C LYS A 228 -1.76 11.22 -4.91
N LEU A 229 -1.14 12.28 -5.43
CA LEU A 229 -0.21 12.20 -6.56
C LEU A 229 1.05 11.41 -6.19
N ARG A 230 1.60 11.62 -4.99
CA ARG A 230 2.79 10.88 -4.52
C ARG A 230 2.54 9.39 -4.27
N THR A 231 1.30 9.01 -3.97
CA THR A 231 0.90 7.61 -3.74
C THR A 231 0.42 6.92 -5.02
N LEU A 232 0.23 7.66 -6.11
CA LEU A 232 0.04 7.10 -7.44
C LEU A 232 1.39 6.64 -7.98
N GLY A 233 1.41 5.45 -8.57
CA GLY A 233 2.64 4.88 -9.10
C GLY A 233 2.39 3.58 -9.84
N GLU A 234 3.48 2.87 -10.07
CA GLU A 234 3.49 1.62 -10.85
C GLU A 234 2.79 0.46 -10.12
N THR A 235 2.65 0.56 -8.80
CA THR A 235 2.10 -0.51 -7.96
C THR A 235 0.71 -0.16 -7.43
N SER A 236 -0.04 -1.18 -7.02
CA SER A 236 -1.30 -1.04 -6.30
C SER A 236 -1.15 -0.67 -4.83
N LEU A 237 0.08 -0.59 -4.30
CA LEU A 237 0.37 -0.27 -2.90
C LEU A 237 0.79 1.21 -2.76
N PRO A 238 -0.08 2.09 -2.21
CA PRO A 238 0.19 3.51 -2.03
C PRO A 238 1.51 3.80 -1.30
N ASP A 239 1.77 3.06 -0.22
CA ASP A 239 2.93 3.27 0.66
C ASP A 239 4.24 2.99 -0.07
N ILE A 240 4.25 1.97 -0.94
CA ILE A 240 5.43 1.62 -1.74
C ILE A 240 5.66 2.66 -2.84
N ASN A 241 4.60 3.12 -3.51
CA ASN A 241 4.73 4.19 -4.51
C ASN A 241 5.29 5.47 -3.87
N TYR A 242 4.82 5.80 -2.66
CA TYR A 242 5.30 6.94 -1.88
C TYR A 242 6.79 6.81 -1.55
N LEU A 243 7.25 5.67 -1.04
CA LEU A 243 8.68 5.42 -0.75
C LEU A 243 9.56 5.52 -1.99
N VAL A 244 9.13 4.91 -3.09
CA VAL A 244 9.89 4.95 -4.34
C VAL A 244 10.03 6.39 -4.83
N GLY A 245 8.97 7.20 -4.72
CA GLY A 245 9.03 8.64 -5.02
C GLY A 245 10.02 9.39 -4.13
N LEU A 246 9.96 9.15 -2.81
CA LEU A 246 10.90 9.79 -1.86
C LEU A 246 12.36 9.40 -2.12
N LEU A 247 12.62 8.14 -2.44
CA LEU A 247 13.95 7.65 -2.80
C LEU A 247 14.51 8.41 -4.02
N GLU A 248 13.68 8.66 -5.03
CA GLU A 248 14.08 9.43 -6.21
C GLU A 248 14.30 10.91 -5.90
N ASP A 249 13.43 11.53 -5.09
CA ASP A 249 13.54 12.93 -4.69
C ASP A 249 14.82 13.17 -3.87
N VAL A 250 15.13 12.29 -2.91
CA VAL A 250 16.38 12.34 -2.14
C VAL A 250 17.59 12.14 -3.05
N ALA A 251 17.54 11.20 -4.00
CA ALA A 251 18.62 10.97 -4.94
C ALA A 251 18.91 12.17 -5.86
N LYS A 252 17.89 12.97 -6.19
CA LYS A 252 18.04 14.21 -6.95
C LYS A 252 18.48 15.41 -6.09
N GLY A 253 18.51 15.25 -4.75
CA GLY A 253 18.72 16.34 -3.81
C GLY A 253 17.52 17.29 -3.70
N GLU A 254 16.35 16.86 -4.17
CA GLU A 254 15.08 17.60 -4.10
C GLU A 254 14.39 17.43 -2.73
N MET A 255 14.92 16.55 -1.88
CA MET A 255 14.46 16.35 -0.51
C MET A 255 15.61 15.95 0.42
N GLY A 256 15.49 16.29 1.70
CA GLY A 256 16.45 15.85 2.73
C GLY A 256 16.18 14.42 3.21
N ASP A 257 17.21 13.78 3.76
CA ASP A 257 17.17 12.37 4.20
C ASP A 257 16.13 12.07 5.27
N GLU A 258 15.85 13.05 6.15
CA GLU A 258 14.98 12.87 7.32
C GLU A 258 13.56 12.40 6.93
N MET A 259 13.00 12.98 5.85
CA MET A 259 11.66 12.59 5.37
C MET A 259 11.63 11.14 4.87
N LEU A 260 12.69 10.71 4.18
CA LEU A 260 12.81 9.34 3.70
C LEU A 260 13.05 8.36 4.87
N LEU A 261 13.89 8.73 5.83
CA LEU A 261 14.12 7.93 7.04
C LEU A 261 12.82 7.70 7.82
N SER A 262 12.06 8.76 8.10
CA SER A 262 10.78 8.64 8.79
C SER A 262 9.78 7.77 8.03
N ALA A 263 9.72 7.90 6.69
CA ALA A 263 8.85 7.08 5.87
C ALA A 263 9.25 5.60 5.86
N LEU A 264 10.55 5.31 5.82
CA LEU A 264 11.09 3.95 5.92
C LEU A 264 10.72 3.32 7.27
N GLU A 265 10.90 4.05 8.38
CA GLU A 265 10.54 3.59 9.73
C GLU A 265 9.03 3.30 9.87
N GLU A 266 8.17 4.21 9.40
CA GLU A 266 6.72 4.05 9.49
C GLU A 266 6.23 2.83 8.68
N ILE A 267 6.81 2.62 7.50
CA ILE A 267 6.44 1.52 6.62
C ILE A 267 6.99 0.20 7.13
N ASP A 268 8.21 0.16 7.67
CA ASP A 268 8.76 -1.02 8.34
C ASP A 268 7.87 -1.44 9.53
N GLU A 269 7.41 -0.48 10.34
CA GLU A 269 6.48 -0.80 11.44
C GLU A 269 5.13 -1.33 10.93
N SER A 270 4.58 -0.71 9.88
CA SER A 270 3.29 -1.10 9.28
C SER A 270 3.33 -2.50 8.65
N PHE A 271 4.34 -2.76 7.82
CA PHE A 271 4.53 -4.05 7.17
C PHE A 271 5.00 -5.12 8.16
N GLY A 272 5.79 -4.77 9.18
CA GLY A 272 6.14 -5.64 10.30
C GLY A 272 4.90 -6.17 11.04
N LYS A 273 3.97 -5.29 11.41
CA LYS A 273 2.68 -5.69 12.00
C LYS A 273 1.84 -6.56 11.07
N SER A 274 1.87 -6.27 9.77
CA SER A 274 1.15 -7.05 8.76
C SER A 274 1.74 -8.45 8.64
N ARG A 275 3.07 -8.58 8.63
CA ARG A 275 3.80 -9.87 8.66
C ARG A 275 3.45 -10.68 9.90
N GLU A 276 3.53 -10.09 11.09
CA GLU A 276 3.17 -10.76 12.34
C GLU A 276 1.71 -11.26 12.33
N GLY A 277 0.79 -10.46 11.78
CA GLY A 277 -0.62 -10.85 11.63
C GLY A 277 -0.80 -12.06 10.71
N LEU A 278 -0.06 -12.10 9.59
CA LEU A 278 -0.09 -13.21 8.63
C LEU A 278 0.54 -14.49 9.23
N GLU A 279 1.65 -14.37 9.95
CA GLU A 279 2.28 -15.48 10.68
C GLU A 279 1.33 -16.10 11.70
N GLN A 280 0.61 -15.26 12.44
CA GLN A 280 -0.37 -15.73 13.41
C GLN A 280 -1.58 -16.40 12.76
N ALA A 281 -1.95 -16.02 11.54
CA ALA A 281 -3.08 -16.58 10.80
C ALA A 281 -2.73 -17.91 10.10
N THR A 282 -1.47 -18.11 9.76
CA THR A 282 -1.00 -19.26 8.98
C THR A 282 -1.12 -20.56 9.78
N GLY A 283 -1.60 -21.61 9.10
CA GLY A 283 -1.92 -22.91 9.70
C GLY A 283 -3.19 -22.90 10.56
N LYS A 284 -3.91 -21.78 10.64
CA LYS A 284 -5.17 -21.64 11.40
C LYS A 284 -6.39 -21.40 10.53
N MET A 285 -6.22 -21.27 9.21
CA MET A 285 -7.34 -21.15 8.29
C MET A 285 -7.95 -22.54 8.03
N ASP A 286 -9.28 -22.60 7.90
CA ASP A 286 -10.00 -23.84 7.55
C ASP A 286 -9.70 -24.33 6.12
N SER A 287 -9.15 -23.46 5.26
CA SER A 287 -8.80 -23.76 3.88
C SER A 287 -7.29 -24.01 3.76
N ALA A 288 -6.89 -25.21 3.32
CA ALA A 288 -5.49 -25.53 3.02
C ALA A 288 -4.91 -24.59 1.96
N LEU A 289 -5.70 -24.29 0.91
CA LEU A 289 -5.31 -23.31 -0.11
C LEU A 289 -5.09 -21.91 0.46
N ALA A 290 -5.85 -21.51 1.47
CA ALA A 290 -5.63 -20.22 2.13
C ALA A 290 -4.36 -20.24 2.99
N ASN A 291 -4.05 -21.35 3.67
CA ASN A 291 -2.79 -21.48 4.41
C ASN A 291 -1.57 -21.48 3.48
N ASP A 292 -1.61 -22.23 2.38
CA ASP A 292 -0.54 -22.25 1.37
C ASP A 292 -0.31 -20.84 0.78
N GLU A 293 -1.40 -20.13 0.50
CA GLU A 293 -1.30 -18.77 -0.05
C GLU A 293 -0.80 -17.77 1.01
N LEU A 294 -1.15 -17.93 2.29
CA LEU A 294 -0.60 -17.12 3.39
C LEU A 294 0.91 -17.36 3.58
N GLU A 295 1.39 -18.60 3.46
CA GLU A 295 2.82 -18.90 3.46
C GLU A 295 3.52 -18.21 2.29
N ALA A 296 2.93 -18.27 1.09
CA ALA A 296 3.47 -17.59 -0.08
C ALA A 296 3.50 -16.06 0.05
N VAL A 297 2.53 -15.45 0.76
CA VAL A 297 2.58 -14.01 1.11
C VAL A 297 3.78 -13.72 2.03
N GLN A 298 4.03 -14.57 3.03
CA GLN A 298 5.15 -14.36 3.96
C GLN A 298 6.49 -14.36 3.26
N GLU A 299 6.68 -15.26 2.29
CA GLU A 299 7.91 -15.32 1.49
C GLU A 299 8.18 -14.00 0.75
N THR A 300 7.15 -13.21 0.41
CA THR A 300 7.36 -11.91 -0.26
C THR A 300 8.03 -10.87 0.63
N PHE A 301 8.01 -11.03 1.95
CA PHE A 301 8.66 -10.08 2.85
C PHE A 301 10.19 -10.16 2.77
N GLU A 302 10.76 -11.21 2.18
CA GLU A 302 12.20 -11.26 1.88
C GLU A 302 12.59 -10.12 0.93
N GLU A 303 11.82 -9.87 -0.14
CA GLU A 303 12.08 -8.73 -1.03
C GLU A 303 11.88 -7.37 -0.34
N PHE A 304 10.95 -7.29 0.61
CA PHE A 304 10.76 -6.07 1.40
C PHE A 304 11.98 -5.78 2.28
N ASP A 305 12.49 -6.79 3.00
CA ASP A 305 13.65 -6.64 3.88
C ASP A 305 14.92 -6.30 3.06
N GLU A 306 15.10 -6.90 1.87
CA GLU A 306 16.17 -6.55 0.93
C GLU A 306 16.06 -5.10 0.44
N ALA A 307 14.84 -4.65 0.11
CA ALA A 307 14.60 -3.27 -0.32
C ALA A 307 14.94 -2.25 0.78
N MET A 308 14.54 -2.54 2.02
CA MET A 308 14.84 -1.71 3.19
C MET A 308 16.36 -1.62 3.42
N GLU A 309 17.07 -2.75 3.38
CA GLU A 309 18.53 -2.77 3.55
C GLU A 309 19.23 -1.94 2.46
N ALA A 310 18.81 -2.09 1.20
CA ALA A 310 19.36 -1.31 0.09
C ALA A 310 19.06 0.19 0.23
N ALA A 311 17.87 0.56 0.71
CA ALA A 311 17.52 1.96 0.96
C ALA A 311 18.40 2.59 2.04
N TYR A 312 18.65 1.90 3.15
CA TYR A 312 19.57 2.37 4.20
C TYR A 312 21.02 2.44 3.68
N LYS A 313 21.49 1.45 2.91
CA LYS A 313 22.82 1.52 2.27
C LYS A 313 22.95 2.69 1.30
N PHE A 314 21.88 3.04 0.59
CA PHE A 314 21.86 4.24 -0.24
C PHE A 314 22.03 5.52 0.61
N LEU A 315 21.32 5.63 1.75
CA LEU A 315 21.48 6.76 2.67
C LEU A 315 22.90 6.86 3.25
N ASP A 316 23.55 5.73 3.51
CA ASP A 316 24.92 5.71 4.06
C ASP A 316 26.00 5.99 3.01
N HIS A 317 25.87 5.42 1.81
CA HIS A 317 26.95 5.39 0.81
C HIS A 317 26.71 6.30 -0.40
N ARG A 318 25.47 6.71 -0.66
CA ARG A 318 25.04 7.52 -1.83
C ARG A 318 25.36 6.89 -3.17
N GLU A 319 25.49 5.57 -3.22
CA GLU A 319 25.70 4.85 -4.47
C GLU A 319 24.36 4.60 -5.16
N THR A 320 24.24 5.05 -6.42
CA THR A 320 23.03 4.88 -7.23
C THR A 320 22.68 3.42 -7.49
N ALA A 321 23.64 2.49 -7.35
CA ALA A 321 23.38 1.06 -7.42
C ALA A 321 22.39 0.61 -6.34
N TYR A 322 22.57 1.05 -5.09
CA TYR A 322 21.67 0.73 -3.99
C TYR A 322 20.28 1.36 -4.16
N LEU A 323 20.20 2.55 -4.76
CA LEU A 323 18.92 3.17 -5.11
C LEU A 323 18.13 2.31 -6.12
N VAL A 324 18.81 1.87 -7.18
CA VAL A 324 18.19 1.01 -8.22
C VAL A 324 17.76 -0.33 -7.65
N GLU A 325 18.58 -0.91 -6.77
CA GLU A 325 18.28 -2.15 -6.05
C GLU A 325 17.06 -1.98 -5.13
N ALA A 326 17.07 -0.97 -4.25
CA ALA A 326 15.96 -0.68 -3.34
C ALA A 326 14.64 -0.50 -4.11
N LYS A 327 14.65 0.32 -5.16
CA LYS A 327 13.48 0.53 -6.02
C LYS A 327 13.01 -0.78 -6.66
N GLY A 328 13.93 -1.57 -7.21
CA GLY A 328 13.60 -2.84 -7.84
C GLY A 328 12.92 -3.81 -6.89
N CYS A 329 13.48 -3.99 -5.69
CA CYS A 329 12.95 -4.89 -4.68
C CYS A 329 11.60 -4.41 -4.13
N PHE A 330 11.43 -3.11 -3.86
CA PHE A 330 10.12 -2.56 -3.45
C PHE A 330 9.03 -2.79 -4.48
N LEU A 331 9.33 -2.57 -5.77
CA LEU A 331 8.36 -2.78 -6.84
C LEU A 331 7.99 -4.27 -7.01
N GLU A 332 8.96 -5.18 -6.93
CA GLU A 332 8.69 -6.61 -7.05
C GLU A 332 7.92 -7.14 -5.83
N PHE A 333 8.29 -6.69 -4.61
CA PHE A 333 7.51 -6.94 -3.39
C PHE A 333 6.05 -6.54 -3.60
N ALA A 334 5.79 -5.28 -3.94
CA ALA A 334 4.43 -4.77 -4.06
C ALA A 334 3.59 -5.54 -5.08
N LYS A 335 4.20 -5.92 -6.21
CA LYS A 335 3.57 -6.71 -7.26
C LYS A 335 3.23 -8.12 -6.81
N ARG A 336 4.19 -8.85 -6.19
CA ARG A 336 3.97 -10.21 -5.70
C ARG A 336 2.95 -10.21 -4.55
N PHE A 337 3.16 -9.35 -3.57
CA PHE A 337 2.28 -9.20 -2.41
C PHE A 337 0.83 -8.92 -2.83
N SER A 338 0.60 -7.97 -3.73
CA SER A 338 -0.75 -7.66 -4.23
C SER A 338 -1.38 -8.83 -4.99
N ALA A 339 -0.60 -9.57 -5.80
CA ALA A 339 -1.10 -10.75 -6.51
C ALA A 339 -1.52 -11.88 -5.54
N HIS A 340 -0.80 -12.06 -4.44
CA HIS A 340 -1.18 -13.01 -3.41
C HIS A 340 -2.38 -12.54 -2.58
N GLN A 341 -2.49 -11.23 -2.28
CA GLN A 341 -3.68 -10.67 -1.62
C GLN A 341 -4.96 -10.85 -2.45
N GLU A 342 -4.90 -10.64 -3.77
CA GLU A 342 -6.05 -10.87 -4.64
C GLU A 342 -6.43 -12.36 -4.70
N ARG A 343 -5.44 -13.26 -4.76
CA ARG A 343 -5.69 -14.70 -4.68
C ARG A 343 -6.33 -15.12 -3.36
N LEU A 344 -5.89 -14.56 -2.22
CA LEU A 344 -6.54 -14.79 -0.93
C LEU A 344 -8.00 -14.35 -0.93
N LYS A 345 -8.30 -13.16 -1.48
CA LYS A 345 -9.68 -12.69 -1.63
C LYS A 345 -10.51 -13.60 -2.54
N GLU A 346 -9.93 -14.11 -3.62
CA GLU A 346 -10.59 -15.08 -4.49
C GLU A 346 -10.87 -16.40 -3.76
N ILE A 347 -9.91 -16.92 -2.98
CA ILE A 347 -10.07 -18.13 -2.18
C ILE A 347 -11.19 -17.94 -1.17
N GLU A 348 -11.19 -16.83 -0.42
CA GLU A 348 -12.23 -16.50 0.56
C GLU A 348 -13.62 -16.35 -0.11
N ALA A 349 -13.69 -15.63 -1.23
CA ALA A 349 -14.94 -15.43 -1.98
C ALA A 349 -15.49 -16.73 -2.57
N ASN A 350 -14.65 -17.72 -2.83
CA ASN A 350 -15.03 -19.03 -3.38
C ASN A 350 -15.20 -20.10 -2.30
N GLN A 351 -14.79 -19.82 -1.06
CA GLN A 351 -14.91 -20.74 0.05
C GLN A 351 -16.39 -21.04 0.30
N GLY A 352 -16.72 -22.34 0.31
CA GLY A 352 -18.10 -22.80 0.47
C GLY A 352 -18.97 -22.73 -0.79
N LYS A 353 -18.47 -22.35 -1.97
CA LYS A 353 -19.24 -22.37 -3.24
C LYS A 353 -19.08 -23.68 -4.02
N ILE A 354 -20.08 -24.02 -4.85
CA ILE A 354 -20.09 -25.23 -5.70
C ILE A 354 -19.58 -24.87 -7.10
N LEU A 355 -18.50 -25.53 -7.53
CA LEU A 355 -17.97 -25.38 -8.88
C LEU A 355 -18.86 -26.12 -9.91
N CYS A 356 -19.24 -25.44 -10.99
CA CYS A 356 -19.98 -26.07 -12.08
C CYS A 356 -19.05 -26.99 -12.90
N PRO A 357 -19.36 -28.28 -13.04
CA PRO A 357 -18.51 -29.21 -13.79
C PRO A 357 -18.52 -28.95 -15.31
N SER A 358 -19.52 -28.25 -15.83
CA SER A 358 -19.64 -28.00 -17.27
C SER A 358 -18.96 -26.71 -17.74
N CYS A 359 -18.74 -25.73 -16.86
CA CYS A 359 -18.18 -24.43 -17.25
C CYS A 359 -17.27 -23.77 -16.20
N ALA A 360 -16.91 -24.51 -15.15
CA ALA A 360 -16.03 -24.08 -14.06
C ALA A 360 -16.45 -22.77 -13.37
N THR A 361 -17.73 -22.42 -13.41
CA THR A 361 -18.25 -21.24 -12.69
C THR A 361 -18.61 -21.62 -11.26
N PHE A 362 -18.24 -20.84 -10.26
CA PHE A 362 -18.67 -21.03 -8.87
C PHE A 362 -20.14 -20.61 -8.69
N ASN A 363 -20.90 -21.42 -7.94
CA ASN A 363 -22.33 -21.20 -7.69
C ASN A 363 -22.63 -21.34 -6.20
N GLU A 364 -23.66 -20.64 -5.74
CA GLU A 364 -24.17 -20.77 -4.37
C GLU A 364 -24.64 -22.19 -4.05
N VAL A 365 -24.44 -22.59 -2.80
CA VAL A 365 -24.86 -23.89 -2.29
C VAL A 365 -26.38 -24.01 -2.33
N GLY A 366 -26.89 -25.15 -2.79
CA GLY A 366 -28.34 -25.42 -2.90
C GLY A 366 -28.95 -25.13 -4.28
N ARG A 367 -28.20 -24.56 -5.22
CA ARG A 367 -28.66 -24.46 -6.62
C ARG A 367 -28.53 -25.81 -7.34
N SER A 368 -29.55 -26.18 -8.11
CA SER A 368 -29.56 -27.41 -8.93
C SER A 368 -28.94 -27.21 -10.32
N ARG A 369 -28.78 -25.96 -10.77
CA ARG A 369 -28.27 -25.61 -12.10
C ARG A 369 -27.33 -24.41 -12.03
N CYS A 370 -26.34 -24.43 -12.90
CA CYS A 370 -25.34 -23.38 -13.02
C CYS A 370 -25.96 -22.09 -13.54
N ASP A 371 -25.62 -20.97 -12.90
CA ASP A 371 -26.11 -19.65 -13.26
C ASP A 371 -25.65 -19.19 -14.66
N LYS A 372 -24.47 -19.65 -15.09
CA LYS A 372 -23.85 -19.25 -16.35
C LYS A 372 -24.25 -20.14 -17.52
N CYS A 373 -24.11 -21.46 -17.40
CA CYS A 373 -24.30 -22.39 -18.51
C CYS A 373 -25.59 -23.23 -18.42
N GLY A 374 -26.36 -23.12 -17.33
CA GLY A 374 -27.57 -23.90 -17.10
C GLY A 374 -27.35 -25.41 -16.90
N GLY A 375 -26.09 -25.85 -16.85
CA GLY A 375 -25.69 -27.24 -16.61
C GLY A 375 -26.02 -27.70 -15.19
N PRO A 376 -26.24 -29.01 -14.96
CA PRO A 376 -26.58 -29.53 -13.64
C PRO A 376 -25.42 -29.32 -12.66
N LEU A 377 -25.74 -28.83 -11.45
CA LEU A 377 -24.77 -28.70 -10.36
C LEU A 377 -24.85 -29.92 -9.43
N PRO A 378 -23.72 -30.36 -8.86
CA PRO A 378 -23.71 -31.38 -7.80
C PRO A 378 -24.60 -30.92 -6.64
N GLN A 379 -25.66 -31.67 -6.34
CA GLN A 379 -26.53 -31.35 -5.22
C GLN A 379 -25.96 -31.94 -3.94
N ASN A 380 -25.30 -31.09 -3.14
CA ASN A 380 -25.03 -31.42 -1.75
C ASN A 380 -26.33 -31.30 -0.95
N VAL A 381 -27.01 -32.44 -0.75
CA VAL A 381 -28.20 -32.54 0.14
C VAL A 381 -27.83 -32.37 1.62
N ALA A 382 -26.53 -32.26 1.94
CA ALA A 382 -26.00 -32.14 3.30
C ALA A 382 -25.77 -30.70 3.79
N ALA A 383 -25.95 -29.67 2.94
CA ALA A 383 -25.49 -28.31 3.24
C ALA A 383 -26.53 -27.38 3.90
N THR A 384 -27.52 -27.91 4.62
CA THR A 384 -28.48 -27.11 5.41
C THR A 384 -28.13 -26.99 6.89
N ALA A 385 -26.96 -27.45 7.34
CA ALA A 385 -26.55 -27.28 8.73
C ALA A 385 -25.04 -27.08 8.88
N SER A 386 -24.52 -25.94 8.41
CA SER A 386 -23.21 -25.46 8.82
C SER A 386 -23.38 -24.63 10.09
N THR A 387 -23.30 -25.27 11.25
CA THR A 387 -22.98 -24.59 12.51
C THR A 387 -21.51 -24.84 12.83
N THR A 388 -20.74 -23.76 12.89
CA THR A 388 -19.38 -23.70 13.42
C THR A 388 -19.33 -24.29 14.82
N PHE A 389 -18.57 -25.38 15.01
CA PHE A 389 -18.21 -25.88 16.34
C PHE A 389 -16.74 -26.31 16.31
N SER A 390 -15.90 -25.53 16.98
CA SER A 390 -14.49 -25.83 17.23
C SER A 390 -14.39 -26.77 18.43
N HIS A 391 -14.00 -28.02 18.23
CA HIS A 391 -13.62 -28.91 19.33
C HIS A 391 -12.12 -28.80 19.59
N ARG A 392 -11.79 -28.19 20.72
CA ARG A 392 -10.47 -28.24 21.34
C ARG A 392 -10.50 -29.41 22.31
N GLU A 393 -9.73 -30.47 22.10
CA GLU A 393 -9.24 -31.27 23.22
C GLU A 393 -8.02 -32.13 22.93
N GLN A 394 -7.25 -32.28 24.00
CA GLN A 394 -5.92 -32.88 24.12
C GLN A 394 -6.00 -34.41 24.15
N GLY A 395 -5.00 -35.09 23.59
CA GLY A 395 -4.73 -36.49 23.94
C GLY A 395 -3.99 -37.23 22.84
N ALA A 396 -2.71 -37.52 23.08
CA ALA A 396 -1.82 -38.19 22.15
C ALA A 396 -2.27 -39.62 21.81
N MET A 397 -2.39 -39.95 20.52
CA MET A 397 -1.83 -41.15 19.91
C MET A 397 -1.90 -41.12 18.38
N GLU A 398 -0.73 -41.29 17.76
CA GLU A 398 -0.46 -41.84 16.42
C GLU A 398 -0.94 -41.07 15.16
N LYS A 399 0.06 -40.52 14.44
CA LYS A 399 0.06 -40.07 13.04
C LYS A 399 -1.32 -39.76 12.45
N GLU A 400 -1.71 -38.49 12.55
CA GLU A 400 -2.81 -37.92 11.78
C GLU A 400 -2.54 -38.11 10.28
N VAL A 401 -3.29 -39.02 9.67
CA VAL A 401 -3.50 -39.00 8.23
C VAL A 401 -4.59 -37.98 8.01
N ASP A 402 -4.26 -36.84 7.40
CA ASP A 402 -5.23 -35.83 6.98
C ASP A 402 -6.24 -36.46 6.02
N VAL A 403 -7.39 -36.84 6.58
CA VAL A 403 -8.57 -37.27 5.82
C VAL A 403 -9.58 -36.16 6.02
N LEU A 404 -10.09 -35.56 4.93
CA LEU A 404 -11.25 -34.66 5.00
C LEU A 404 -12.40 -35.39 5.72
N ILE A 405 -12.58 -35.13 7.02
CA ILE A 405 -13.65 -35.71 7.82
C ILE A 405 -14.94 -34.99 7.44
N THR A 406 -15.83 -35.66 6.72
CA THR A 406 -17.18 -35.13 6.51
C THR A 406 -17.94 -35.13 7.84
N ALA A 407 -18.84 -34.18 8.05
CA ALA A 407 -19.65 -34.09 9.29
C ALA A 407 -20.45 -35.37 9.61
N ASN A 408 -20.71 -36.22 8.61
CA ASN A 408 -21.36 -37.51 8.81
C ASN A 408 -20.44 -38.58 9.41
N ILE A 409 -19.14 -38.56 9.05
CA ILE A 409 -18.13 -39.46 9.60
C ILE A 409 -17.79 -39.05 11.05
N ALA A 410 -17.70 -37.75 11.32
CA ALA A 410 -17.45 -37.22 12.66
C ALA A 410 -18.48 -37.73 13.68
N LYS A 411 -19.78 -37.73 13.33
CA LYS A 411 -20.84 -38.25 14.22
C LYS A 411 -20.70 -39.73 14.54
N VAL A 412 -20.16 -40.53 13.62
CA VAL A 412 -19.86 -41.94 13.90
C VAL A 412 -18.69 -42.05 14.88
N TYR A 413 -17.66 -41.21 14.76
CA TYR A 413 -16.55 -41.18 15.72
C TYR A 413 -17.00 -40.73 17.11
N GLU A 414 -17.84 -39.71 17.19
CA GLU A 414 -18.45 -39.27 18.45
C GLU A 414 -19.25 -40.40 19.10
N ALA A 415 -20.08 -41.11 18.33
CA ALA A 415 -20.85 -42.23 18.85
C ALA A 415 -19.97 -43.42 19.27
N VAL A 416 -18.90 -43.72 18.53
CA VAL A 416 -17.91 -44.75 18.90
C VAL A 416 -17.22 -44.40 20.21
N ASN A 417 -16.76 -43.15 20.37
CA ASN A 417 -16.10 -42.71 21.59
C ASN A 417 -17.07 -42.67 22.78
N ALA A 418 -18.28 -42.15 22.58
CA ALA A 418 -19.29 -42.07 23.62
C ALA A 418 -19.76 -43.46 24.07
N VAL A 419 -19.87 -44.45 23.17
CA VAL A 419 -20.25 -45.81 23.56
C VAL A 419 -19.09 -46.57 24.24
N ALA A 420 -17.84 -46.28 23.87
CA ALA A 420 -16.66 -46.81 24.55
C ALA A 420 -16.51 -46.23 25.96
N ALA A 421 -16.79 -44.93 26.13
CA ALA A 421 -16.79 -44.24 27.42
C ALA A 421 -18.02 -44.57 28.29
N GLY A 422 -19.01 -45.30 27.75
CA GLY A 422 -20.26 -45.66 28.45
C GLY A 422 -21.23 -44.49 28.63
N GLU A 423 -21.07 -43.42 27.83
CA GLU A 423 -21.87 -42.19 27.87
C GLU A 423 -23.20 -42.30 27.11
N ILE A 424 -23.25 -43.16 26.08
CA ILE A 424 -24.47 -43.49 25.35
C ILE A 424 -24.81 -44.98 25.46
N SER A 425 -26.09 -45.31 25.32
CA SER A 425 -26.52 -46.71 25.32
C SER A 425 -26.11 -47.42 24.02
N THR A 426 -25.99 -48.74 24.07
CA THR A 426 -25.78 -49.56 22.87
C THR A 426 -26.90 -49.39 21.85
N GLU A 427 -28.12 -49.08 22.28
CA GLU A 427 -29.26 -48.80 21.39
C GLU A 427 -29.07 -47.48 20.64
N ASP A 428 -28.64 -46.43 21.33
CA ASP A 428 -28.36 -45.11 20.71
C ASP A 428 -27.17 -45.18 19.75
N PHE A 429 -26.12 -45.94 20.11
CA PHE A 429 -24.99 -46.20 19.23
C PHE A 429 -25.43 -46.92 17.95
N MET A 430 -26.26 -47.96 18.06
CA MET A 430 -26.76 -48.70 16.90
C MET A 430 -27.68 -47.87 16.01
N ALA A 431 -28.44 -46.93 16.59
CA ALA A 431 -29.22 -45.97 15.80
C ALA A 431 -28.32 -45.08 14.93
N GLU A 432 -27.15 -44.68 15.43
CA GLU A 432 -26.18 -43.88 14.69
C GLU A 432 -25.45 -44.71 13.61
N VAL A 433 -25.07 -45.95 13.91
CA VAL A 433 -24.54 -46.89 12.90
C VAL A 433 -25.55 -47.12 11.77
N GLN A 434 -26.83 -47.30 12.10
CA GLN A 434 -27.90 -47.44 11.10
C GLN A 434 -28.13 -46.16 10.29
N ARG A 435 -28.02 -44.98 10.92
CA ARG A 435 -28.08 -43.70 10.21
C ARG A 435 -26.95 -43.61 9.18
N PHE A 436 -25.75 -43.99 9.57
CA PHE A 436 -24.58 -43.99 8.69
C PHE A 436 -24.72 -45.00 7.55
N GLU A 437 -25.24 -46.21 7.81
CA GLU A 437 -25.54 -47.21 6.78
C GLU A 437 -26.51 -46.66 5.73
N ASN A 438 -27.63 -46.07 6.16
CA ASN A 438 -28.62 -45.49 5.25
C ASN A 438 -27.99 -44.39 4.37
N LEU A 439 -27.06 -43.62 4.93
CA LEU A 439 -26.33 -42.58 4.20
C LEU A 439 -25.39 -43.17 3.15
N VAL A 440 -24.62 -44.22 3.51
CA VAL A 440 -23.72 -44.90 2.58
C VAL A 440 -24.50 -45.52 1.42
N GLU A 441 -25.61 -46.20 1.70
CA GLU A 441 -26.43 -46.86 0.67
C GLU A 441 -27.16 -45.86 -0.24
N ALA A 442 -27.66 -44.75 0.30
CA ALA A 442 -28.28 -43.69 -0.52
C ALA A 442 -27.28 -43.08 -1.53
N ASN A 443 -26.02 -42.94 -1.12
CA ASN A 443 -24.96 -42.39 -1.97
C ASN A 443 -24.39 -43.45 -2.94
N ALA A 444 -24.30 -44.71 -2.53
CA ALA A 444 -23.86 -45.80 -3.40
C ALA A 444 -24.84 -46.06 -4.56
N GLY A 445 -26.16 -45.92 -4.31
CA GLY A 445 -27.20 -46.14 -5.32
C GLY A 445 -27.38 -45.00 -6.34
N SER A 446 -26.69 -43.87 -6.17
CA SER A 446 -26.82 -42.67 -7.01
C SER A 446 -25.63 -42.42 -7.95
N VAL A 447 -24.67 -43.36 -8.00
CA VAL A 447 -23.54 -43.29 -8.93
C VAL A 447 -24.03 -43.50 -10.37
N PRO A 448 -23.89 -42.51 -11.27
CA PRO A 448 -24.24 -42.67 -12.67
C PRO A 448 -23.32 -43.69 -13.35
N PRO A 449 -23.78 -44.40 -14.40
CA PRO A 449 -22.94 -45.37 -15.11
C PRO A 449 -21.67 -44.70 -15.65
N GLU A 450 -20.56 -45.47 -15.66
CA GLU A 450 -19.27 -44.99 -16.15
C GLU A 450 -19.40 -44.38 -17.55
N PRO A 451 -19.00 -43.11 -17.75
CA PRO A 451 -19.10 -42.47 -19.05
C PRO A 451 -18.06 -43.04 -20.04
N ASP A 452 -18.46 -43.19 -21.30
CA ASP A 452 -17.54 -43.47 -22.40
C ASP A 452 -16.84 -42.17 -22.81
N MET A 453 -15.53 -42.12 -22.59
CA MET A 453 -14.71 -40.94 -22.82
C MET A 453 -14.13 -40.89 -24.25
N GLY A 454 -14.30 -41.95 -25.06
CA GLY A 454 -13.82 -42.03 -26.45
C GLY A 454 -12.28 -42.04 -26.63
N ASP A 455 -11.51 -41.77 -25.58
CA ASP A 455 -10.05 -41.83 -25.53
C ASP A 455 -9.59 -42.89 -24.52
N ALA A 456 -8.70 -43.80 -24.95
CA ALA A 456 -8.29 -44.94 -24.13
C ALA A 456 -7.44 -44.55 -22.91
N GLY A 457 -6.77 -43.40 -22.93
CA GLY A 457 -6.02 -42.87 -21.79
C GLY A 457 -6.96 -42.29 -20.73
N LYS A 458 -7.93 -41.48 -21.17
CA LYS A 458 -8.98 -40.91 -20.30
C LYS A 458 -9.92 -41.97 -19.77
N GLN A 459 -10.28 -42.99 -20.57
CA GLN A 459 -11.12 -44.10 -20.10
C GLN A 459 -10.44 -44.84 -18.94
N LYS A 460 -9.14 -45.16 -19.04
CA LYS A 460 -8.41 -45.83 -17.95
C LYS A 460 -8.37 -45.02 -16.66
N MET A 461 -8.29 -43.68 -16.76
CA MET A 461 -8.37 -42.82 -15.58
C MET A 461 -9.76 -42.87 -14.97
N VAL A 462 -10.82 -42.74 -15.78
CA VAL A 462 -12.21 -42.80 -15.32
C VAL A 462 -12.54 -44.17 -14.70
N THR A 463 -12.15 -45.28 -15.32
CA THR A 463 -12.38 -46.63 -14.76
C THR A 463 -11.70 -46.76 -13.40
N LYS A 464 -10.45 -46.31 -13.27
CA LYS A 464 -9.73 -46.36 -11.99
C LYS A 464 -10.42 -45.54 -10.89
N LEU A 465 -11.05 -44.42 -11.24
CA LEU A 465 -11.80 -43.59 -10.29
C LEU A 465 -13.09 -44.26 -9.81
N TYR A 466 -13.78 -44.95 -10.72
CA TYR A 466 -14.95 -45.75 -10.37
C TYR A 466 -14.57 -46.94 -9.48
N ASP A 467 -13.45 -47.60 -9.77
CA ASP A 467 -12.89 -48.67 -8.95
C ASP A 467 -12.53 -48.16 -7.53
N ASP A 468 -11.80 -47.03 -7.42
CA ASP A 468 -11.41 -46.42 -6.15
C ASP A 468 -12.65 -46.00 -5.31
N PHE A 469 -13.69 -45.47 -5.95
CA PHE A 469 -14.95 -45.14 -5.29
C PHE A 469 -15.70 -46.39 -4.80
N GLU A 470 -15.81 -47.42 -5.63
CA GLU A 470 -16.48 -48.67 -5.26
C GLU A 470 -15.76 -49.38 -4.10
N GLU A 471 -14.43 -49.42 -4.13
CA GLU A 471 -13.63 -49.94 -3.03
C GLU A 471 -13.82 -49.13 -1.73
N GLY A 472 -13.97 -47.81 -1.83
CA GLY A 472 -14.27 -46.93 -0.70
C GLY A 472 -15.63 -47.22 -0.07
N VAL A 473 -16.67 -47.40 -0.88
CA VAL A 473 -18.02 -47.80 -0.43
C VAL A 473 -17.98 -49.18 0.24
N GLN A 474 -17.24 -50.13 -0.33
CA GLN A 474 -17.08 -51.47 0.27
C GLN A 474 -16.37 -51.41 1.63
N ALA A 475 -15.40 -50.51 1.81
CA ALA A 475 -14.74 -50.31 3.10
C ALA A 475 -15.71 -49.75 4.15
N PHE A 476 -16.58 -48.78 3.78
CA PHE A 476 -17.63 -48.30 4.68
C PHE A 476 -18.64 -49.38 5.07
N ARG A 477 -19.09 -50.20 4.12
CA ARG A 477 -19.99 -51.34 4.42
C ARG A 477 -19.36 -52.31 5.42
N LYS A 478 -18.09 -52.66 5.23
CA LYS A 478 -17.34 -53.49 6.19
C LYS A 478 -17.20 -52.82 7.56
N ALA A 479 -17.02 -51.50 7.60
CA ALA A 479 -16.96 -50.76 8.85
C ALA A 479 -18.30 -50.82 9.60
N ILE A 480 -19.41 -50.60 8.90
CA ILE A 480 -20.77 -50.70 9.44
C ILE A 480 -21.02 -52.11 10.00
N ASP A 481 -20.72 -53.15 9.22
CA ASP A 481 -20.84 -54.54 9.66
C ASP A 481 -19.98 -54.85 10.90
N THR A 482 -18.82 -54.23 11.01
CA THR A 482 -17.90 -54.42 12.14
C THR A 482 -18.45 -53.70 13.38
N LEU A 483 -18.86 -52.44 13.26
CA LEU A 483 -19.46 -51.67 14.35
C LEU A 483 -20.78 -52.28 14.83
N ALA A 484 -21.58 -52.85 13.93
CA ALA A 484 -22.84 -53.52 14.26
C ALA A 484 -22.67 -54.78 15.12
N ARG A 485 -21.45 -55.34 15.22
CA ARG A 485 -21.13 -56.48 16.11
C ARG A 485 -20.71 -56.05 17.51
N TYR A 486 -20.56 -54.75 17.77
CA TYR A 486 -20.23 -54.24 19.10
C TYR A 486 -21.20 -54.69 20.21
N PRO A 487 -22.53 -54.71 20.02
CA PRO A 487 -23.47 -55.19 21.04
C PRO A 487 -23.22 -56.64 21.50
N GLU A 488 -22.71 -57.48 20.61
CA GLU A 488 -22.44 -58.90 20.88
C GLU A 488 -21.04 -59.13 21.46
N THR A 489 -20.07 -58.29 21.07
CA THR A 489 -18.66 -58.45 21.42
C THR A 489 -18.24 -57.63 22.63
N GLY A 490 -18.85 -56.47 22.86
CA GLY A 490 -18.48 -55.50 23.90
C GLY A 490 -17.01 -55.06 23.86
N SER A 491 -16.34 -55.28 22.73
CA SER A 491 -14.89 -55.13 22.60
C SER A 491 -14.52 -53.79 21.99
N GLU A 492 -13.65 -53.05 22.66
CA GLU A 492 -13.03 -51.84 22.13
C GLU A 492 -12.22 -52.12 20.84
N GLU A 493 -11.70 -53.34 20.66
CA GLU A 493 -11.02 -53.75 19.42
C GLU A 493 -11.98 -53.74 18.22
N THR A 494 -13.24 -54.10 18.43
CA THR A 494 -14.29 -54.05 17.39
C THR A 494 -14.56 -52.60 16.97
N LEU A 495 -14.57 -51.67 17.93
CA LEU A 495 -14.76 -50.24 17.67
C LEU A 495 -13.56 -49.64 16.93
N ALA A 496 -12.34 -49.96 17.38
CA ALA A 496 -11.10 -49.49 16.76
C ALA A 496 -10.97 -49.99 15.30
N GLU A 497 -11.29 -51.25 15.03
CA GLU A 497 -11.27 -51.80 13.67
C GLU A 497 -12.35 -51.17 12.78
N GLY A 498 -13.53 -50.87 13.34
CA GLY A 498 -14.57 -50.12 12.65
C GLY A 498 -14.10 -48.72 12.23
N VAL A 499 -13.48 -47.96 13.14
CA VAL A 499 -12.90 -46.64 12.85
C VAL A 499 -11.80 -46.72 11.79
N ARG A 500 -10.92 -47.74 11.87
CA ARG A 500 -9.88 -47.96 10.86
C ARG A 500 -10.46 -48.16 9.46
N LEU A 501 -11.53 -48.95 9.34
CA LEU A 501 -12.22 -49.20 8.06
C LEU A 501 -12.96 -47.97 7.53
N ILE A 502 -13.50 -47.11 8.41
CA ILE A 502 -14.07 -45.81 8.02
C ILE A 502 -12.98 -44.91 7.42
N ASN A 503 -11.83 -44.80 8.08
CA ASN A 503 -10.70 -44.03 7.55
C ASN A 503 -10.22 -44.55 6.20
N GLU A 504 -10.14 -45.87 6.03
CA GLU A 504 -9.78 -46.49 4.75
C GLU A 504 -10.78 -46.13 3.63
N GLY A 505 -12.09 -46.19 3.92
CA GLY A 505 -13.13 -45.82 2.96
C GLY A 505 -13.08 -44.35 2.57
N ALA A 506 -12.91 -43.46 3.55
CA ALA A 506 -12.83 -42.02 3.33
C ALA A 506 -11.61 -41.62 2.48
N GLN A 507 -10.44 -42.22 2.72
CA GLN A 507 -9.25 -41.98 1.91
C GLN A 507 -9.43 -42.37 0.44
N LYS A 508 -10.08 -43.51 0.16
CA LYS A 508 -10.30 -43.97 -1.21
C LYS A 508 -11.26 -43.05 -1.97
N ILE A 509 -12.32 -42.59 -1.30
CA ILE A 509 -13.28 -41.64 -1.89
C ILE A 509 -12.64 -40.26 -2.10
N ASN A 510 -11.80 -39.80 -1.16
CA ASN A 510 -11.08 -38.52 -1.31
C ASN A 510 -10.10 -38.56 -2.48
N LYS A 511 -9.35 -39.66 -2.66
CA LYS A 511 -8.46 -39.84 -3.83
C LYS A 511 -9.24 -39.81 -5.15
N ALA A 512 -10.43 -40.40 -5.19
CA ALA A 512 -11.31 -40.28 -6.34
C ALA A 512 -11.71 -38.82 -6.57
N SER A 513 -12.04 -38.06 -5.52
CA SER A 513 -12.43 -36.65 -5.57
C SER A 513 -11.29 -35.69 -5.96
N GLU A 514 -10.06 -35.90 -5.49
CA GLU A 514 -8.89 -35.05 -5.80
C GLU A 514 -8.47 -35.17 -7.26
N ALA A 515 -8.55 -36.36 -7.83
CA ALA A 515 -8.28 -36.59 -9.24
C ALA A 515 -9.29 -35.91 -10.18
N PHE A 516 -10.51 -35.61 -9.71
CA PHE A 516 -11.48 -34.77 -10.43
C PHE A 516 -11.05 -33.30 -10.51
N SER A 517 -10.33 -32.81 -9.50
CA SER A 517 -9.88 -31.41 -9.40
C SER A 517 -8.61 -31.10 -10.21
N GLY A 518 -7.80 -32.13 -10.51
CA GLY A 518 -6.51 -32.01 -11.20
C GLY A 518 -6.51 -32.37 -12.69
N ALA A 519 -7.67 -32.70 -13.28
CA ALA A 519 -7.73 -32.96 -14.72
C ALA A 519 -7.65 -31.64 -15.51
N PRO A 520 -6.71 -31.49 -16.46
CA PRO A 520 -6.59 -30.29 -17.27
C PRO A 520 -7.86 -30.07 -18.10
N SER A 521 -8.24 -28.79 -18.22
CA SER A 521 -9.41 -28.30 -18.95
C SER A 521 -9.47 -28.75 -20.42
#